data_AF-A0A0B1S9X9-F1
#
_entry.id   AF-A0A0B1S9X9-F1
#
_cell.length_a   1.000
_cell.length_b   1.000
_cell.length_c   1.000
_cell.angle_alpha   90.00
_cell.angle_beta   90.00
_cell.angle_gamma   90.00
#
_symmetry.space_group_name_H-M   'P 1'
#
loop_
_entity.id
_entity.type
_entity.pdbx_description
1 polymer ?
#
loop_
_entity_poly.entity_id
_entity_poly.type
_entity_poly.pdbx_seq_one_letter_code
_entity_poly.pdbx_strand_id
1 'polypeptide(L)'
;MKCSILLTTNTHSALDNVLCKLRKYVDGSKILRLGKTTSGRSSITDLTLEAKLSSFEGDKYTAARDILKNTPLVASTCHYVPRDVLFSWRKFDYCIVDEASMVLEPVVLPSLAVASCFVLVGDAHQLTPLVQNRKCALVT
;
A
#
# COMPACT_ATOMS: atom_id res chain seq x y z
N MET A 1 0.12 -22.73 -4.58
CA MET A 1 0.41 -21.81 -3.46
C MET A 1 -0.09 -20.42 -3.85
N LYS A 2 -1.01 -19.82 -3.11
CA LYS A 2 -1.44 -18.43 -3.35
C LYS A 2 -0.54 -17.52 -2.52
N CYS A 3 0.43 -16.86 -3.16
CA CYS A 3 1.28 -15.84 -2.54
C CYS A 3 0.48 -14.53 -2.40
N SER A 4 0.61 -13.88 -1.25
CA SER A 4 -0.02 -12.60 -0.92
C SER A 4 1.02 -11.51 -0.71
N ILE A 5 0.79 -10.36 -1.35
CA ILE A 5 1.74 -9.26 -1.43
C ILE A 5 1.06 -7.97 -0.96
N LEU A 6 1.71 -7.29 -0.02
CA LEU A 6 1.45 -5.89 0.28
C LEU A 6 2.47 -5.03 -0.48
N LEU A 7 2.00 -4.18 -1.37
CA LEU A 7 2.80 -3.15 -2.03
C LEU A 7 2.57 -1.82 -1.30
N THR A 8 3.65 -1.20 -0.83
CA THR A 8 3.59 0.11 -0.18
C THR A 8 4.52 1.12 -0.84
N THR A 9 4.12 2.37 -0.79
CA THR A 9 4.93 3.51 -1.25
C THR A 9 4.81 4.69 -0.27
N ASN A 10 5.75 5.64 -0.36
CA ASN A 10 5.67 6.86 0.44
C ASN A 10 4.46 7.74 0.06
N THR A 11 4.21 7.90 -1.25
CA THR A 11 3.21 8.82 -1.80
C THR A 11 2.16 8.11 -2.64
N HIS A 12 0.95 8.69 -2.70
CA HIS A 12 -0.12 8.20 -3.57
C HIS A 12 0.27 8.22 -5.05
N SER A 13 1.04 9.22 -5.51
CA SER A 13 1.48 9.31 -6.90
C SER A 13 2.41 8.15 -7.28
N ALA A 14 3.35 7.79 -6.41
CA ALA A 14 4.23 6.63 -6.63
C ALA A 14 3.41 5.33 -6.70
N LEU A 15 2.48 5.14 -5.77
CA LEU A 15 1.57 3.98 -5.74
C LEU A 15 0.84 3.84 -7.07
N ASP A 16 0.28 4.94 -7.56
CA ASP A 16 -0.54 4.98 -8.77
C ASP A 16 0.27 4.68 -10.03
N ASN A 17 1.50 5.18 -10.08
CA ASN A 17 2.41 4.90 -11.18
C ASN A 17 2.75 3.40 -11.25
N VAL A 18 3.02 2.76 -10.11
CA VAL A 18 3.30 1.32 -10.06
C VAL A 18 2.05 0.52 -10.44
N LEU A 19 0.88 0.85 -9.88
CA LEU A 19 -0.38 0.17 -10.18
C LEU A 19 -0.76 0.25 -11.66
N CYS A 20 -0.58 1.42 -12.29
CA CYS A 20 -0.83 1.60 -13.72
C CYS A 20 0.06 0.68 -14.59
N LYS A 21 1.33 0.50 -14.20
CA LYS A 21 2.25 -0.42 -14.88
C LYS A 21 1.90 -1.88 -14.61
N LEU A 22 1.57 -2.23 -13.37
CA LEU A 22 1.21 -3.59 -12.96
C LEU A 22 -0.05 -4.11 -13.64
N ARG A 23 -1.01 -3.23 -13.95
CA ARG A 23 -2.26 -3.58 -14.64
C ARG A 23 -2.05 -4.20 -16.02
N LYS A 24 -0.88 -4.02 -16.63
CA LYS A 24 -0.50 -4.67 -17.90
C LYS A 24 -0.18 -6.16 -17.74
N TYR A 25 0.11 -6.61 -16.53
CA TYR A 25 0.58 -7.96 -16.22
C TYR A 25 -0.34 -8.71 -15.26
N VAL A 26 -1.12 -7.98 -14.45
CA VAL A 26 -1.99 -8.54 -13.41
C VAL A 26 -3.40 -8.01 -13.62
N ASP A 27 -4.36 -8.92 -13.60
CA ASP A 27 -5.79 -8.60 -13.68
C ASP A 27 -6.23 -7.70 -12.51
N GLY A 28 -7.01 -6.66 -12.80
CA GLY A 28 -7.48 -5.69 -11.80
C GLY A 28 -8.31 -6.31 -10.67
N SER A 29 -9.01 -7.44 -10.91
CA SER A 29 -9.74 -8.16 -9.87
C SER A 29 -8.83 -8.64 -8.73
N LYS A 30 -7.55 -8.92 -9.03
CA LYS A 30 -6.54 -9.42 -8.09
C LYS A 30 -5.78 -8.31 -7.37
N ILE A 31 -6.09 -7.04 -7.66
CA ILE A 31 -5.44 -5.86 -7.09
C ILE A 31 -6.45 -5.08 -6.27
N LEU A 32 -6.09 -4.69 -5.05
CA LEU A 32 -6.88 -3.79 -4.22
C LEU A 32 -6.02 -2.60 -3.84
N ARG A 33 -6.47 -1.40 -4.19
CA ARG A 33 -5.87 -0.14 -3.75
C ARG A 33 -6.61 0.38 -2.51
N LEU A 34 -5.86 0.67 -1.46
CA LEU A 34 -6.36 1.26 -0.22
C LEU A 34 -5.85 2.69 -0.03
N GLY A 35 -6.68 3.50 0.62
CA GLY A 35 -6.41 4.93 0.85
C GLY A 35 -7.07 5.84 -0.18
N LYS A 36 -7.30 7.08 0.24
CA LYS A 36 -7.99 8.08 -0.57
C LYS A 36 -7.20 8.35 -1.85
N THR A 37 -7.90 8.28 -2.99
CA THR A 37 -7.34 8.67 -4.27
C THR A 37 -7.29 10.19 -4.38
N THR A 38 -6.09 10.76 -4.36
CA THR A 38 -5.90 12.20 -4.65
C THR A 38 -5.79 12.50 -6.14
N SER A 39 -5.41 11.49 -6.93
CA SER A 39 -5.27 11.58 -8.38
C SER A 39 -6.53 11.04 -9.05
N GLY A 40 -7.27 11.87 -9.78
CA GLY A 40 -8.44 11.50 -10.58
C GLY A 40 -8.12 10.65 -11.82
N ARG A 41 -7.12 9.76 -11.74
CA ARG A 41 -6.76 8.86 -12.84
C ARG A 41 -7.80 7.75 -12.94
N SER A 42 -8.62 7.80 -13.99
CA SER A 42 -9.65 6.80 -14.28
C SER A 42 -9.13 5.36 -14.37
N SER A 43 -7.84 5.16 -14.66
CA SER A 43 -7.22 3.85 -14.83
C SER A 43 -6.99 3.05 -13.54
N ILE A 44 -7.21 3.65 -12.37
CA ILE A 44 -6.95 3.03 -11.06
C ILE A 44 -8.18 3.11 -10.15
N THR A 45 -9.19 3.91 -10.53
CA THR A 45 -10.41 4.11 -9.74
C THR A 45 -11.15 2.79 -9.52
N ASP A 46 -11.15 1.87 -10.50
CA ASP A 46 -11.78 0.55 -10.39
C ASP A 46 -11.09 -0.38 -9.38
N LEU A 47 -9.83 -0.11 -9.04
CA LEU A 47 -9.05 -0.91 -8.10
C LEU A 47 -9.31 -0.52 -6.64
N THR A 48 -9.96 0.62 -6.39
CA THR A 48 -10.15 1.13 -5.04
C THR A 48 -11.19 0.31 -4.27
N LEU A 49 -11.08 0.34 -2.94
CA LEU A 49 -12.06 -0.32 -2.09
C LEU A 49 -13.47 0.23 -2.32
N GLU A 50 -13.61 1.54 -2.49
CA GLU A 50 -14.90 2.19 -2.73
C GLU A 50 -15.55 1.72 -4.04
N ALA A 51 -14.78 1.56 -5.11
CA ALA A 51 -15.30 1.07 -6.38
C ALA A 51 -15.72 -0.40 -6.28
N LYS A 52 -14.93 -1.25 -5.61
CA LYS A 52 -15.28 -2.66 -5.40
C LYS A 52 -16.50 -2.86 -4.49
N LEU A 53 -16.76 -1.91 -3.58
CA LEU A 53 -17.93 -1.92 -2.71
C LEU A 53 -19.17 -1.26 -3.30
N SER A 54 -19.04 -0.53 -4.42
CA SER A 54 -20.12 0.30 -4.98
C SER A 54 -21.38 -0.49 -5.34
N SER A 55 -21.23 -1.77 -5.71
CA SER A 55 -22.32 -2.67 -6.09
C SER A 55 -22.82 -3.55 -4.93
N PHE A 56 -22.29 -3.38 -3.71
CA PHE A 56 -22.62 -4.24 -2.57
C PHE A 56 -23.71 -3.61 -1.71
N GLU A 57 -24.90 -4.21 -1.72
CA GLU A 57 -26.02 -3.86 -0.84
C GLU A 57 -25.97 -4.74 0.42
N GLY A 58 -25.24 -4.28 1.44
CA GLY A 58 -25.07 -5.02 2.68
C GLY A 58 -24.13 -4.32 3.66
N ASP A 59 -23.66 -5.06 4.66
CA ASP A 59 -22.65 -4.56 5.58
C ASP A 59 -21.30 -4.38 4.84
N LYS A 60 -20.95 -3.11 4.61
CA LYS A 60 -19.73 -2.72 3.90
C LYS A 60 -18.47 -3.17 4.64
N TYR A 61 -18.51 -3.30 5.96
CA TYR A 61 -17.34 -3.69 6.74
C TYR A 61 -16.97 -5.16 6.50
N THR A 62 -17.95 -6.06 6.57
CA THR A 62 -17.74 -7.48 6.26
C THR A 62 -17.29 -7.68 4.82
N ALA A 63 -17.95 -7.02 3.87
CA ALA A 63 -17.54 -7.05 2.46
C ALA A 63 -16.09 -6.53 2.26
N ALA A 64 -15.71 -5.42 2.89
CA ALA A 64 -14.35 -4.89 2.81
C ALA A 64 -13.31 -5.87 3.36
N ARG A 65 -13.63 -6.52 4.50
CA ARG A 65 -12.77 -7.54 5.12
C ARG A 65 -12.60 -8.75 4.20
N ASP A 66 -13.66 -9.19 3.54
CA ASP A 66 -13.61 -10.33 2.61
C ASP A 66 -12.85 -9.99 1.33
N ILE A 67 -13.07 -8.81 0.76
CA ILE A 67 -12.31 -8.31 -0.39
C ILE A 67 -10.83 -8.26 -0.04
N LEU A 68 -10.48 -7.65 1.10
CA LEU A 68 -9.10 -7.62 1.57
C LEU A 68 -8.56 -9.05 1.65
N LYS A 69 -9.15 -9.90 2.50
CA LYS A 69 -8.68 -11.26 2.77
C LYS A 69 -8.42 -12.07 1.49
N ASN A 70 -9.28 -11.93 0.48
CA ASN A 70 -9.21 -12.73 -0.75
C ASN A 70 -8.39 -12.09 -1.87
N THR A 71 -8.02 -10.80 -1.77
CA THR A 71 -7.24 -10.12 -2.81
C THR A 71 -5.75 -10.41 -2.62
N PRO A 72 -5.05 -11.03 -3.59
CA PRO A 72 -3.64 -11.41 -3.43
C PRO A 72 -2.68 -10.22 -3.42
N LEU A 73 -2.95 -9.15 -4.18
CA LEU A 73 -2.12 -7.94 -4.20
C LEU A 73 -2.89 -6.77 -3.60
N VAL A 74 -2.43 -6.30 -2.45
CA VAL A 74 -2.97 -5.09 -1.81
C VAL A 74 -1.94 -3.99 -1.90
N ALA A 75 -2.37 -2.79 -2.28
CA ALA A 75 -1.53 -1.64 -2.50
C ALA A 75 -2.00 -0.47 -1.63
N SER A 76 -1.12 0.12 -0.83
CA SER A 76 -1.43 1.27 0.03
C SER A 76 -0.22 2.20 0.17
N THR A 77 -0.37 3.35 0.82
CA THR A 77 0.80 4.13 1.27
C THR A 77 1.27 3.63 2.63
N CYS A 78 2.56 3.81 2.96
CA CYS A 78 3.10 3.40 4.26
C CYS A 78 2.35 4.06 5.44
N HIS A 79 1.90 5.31 5.24
CA HIS A 79 1.10 6.07 6.21
C HIS A 79 -0.30 5.50 6.46
N TYR A 80 -0.84 4.73 5.53
CA TYR A 80 -2.20 4.22 5.58
C TYR A 80 -2.30 2.94 6.43
N VAL A 81 -1.30 2.05 6.32
CA VAL A 81 -1.27 0.75 7.01
C VAL A 81 -1.56 0.84 8.51
N PRO A 82 -0.90 1.71 9.31
CA PRO A 82 -1.15 1.76 10.75
C PRO A 82 -2.52 2.37 11.14
N ARG A 83 -3.22 3.02 10.21
CA ARG A 83 -4.48 3.72 10.48
C ARG A 83 -5.71 2.87 10.17
N ASP A 84 -5.56 1.82 9.38
CA ASP A 84 -6.66 1.01 8.92
C ASP A 84 -6.73 -0.31 9.68
N VAL A 85 -7.84 -0.50 10.41
CA VAL A 85 -8.16 -1.69 11.20
C VAL A 85 -8.15 -2.98 10.36
N LEU A 86 -8.33 -2.88 9.04
CA LEU A 86 -8.29 -4.02 8.14
C LEU A 86 -6.93 -4.75 8.18
N PHE A 87 -5.84 -4.05 8.48
CA PHE A 87 -4.51 -4.66 8.58
C PHE A 87 -4.24 -5.39 9.91
N SER A 88 -5.04 -5.18 10.96
CA SER A 88 -4.82 -5.88 12.24
C SER A 88 -5.15 -7.38 12.17
N TRP A 89 -5.93 -7.79 11.17
CA TRP A 89 -6.42 -9.17 11.01
C TRP A 89 -5.73 -9.94 9.89
N ARG A 90 -4.80 -9.32 9.17
CA ARG A 90 -4.20 -9.89 7.96
C ARG A 90 -2.69 -9.79 7.99
N LYS A 91 -2.03 -10.92 7.71
CA LYS A 91 -0.61 -10.98 7.37
C LYS A 91 -0.43 -11.31 5.89
N PHE A 92 0.64 -10.78 5.32
CA PHE A 92 1.08 -11.02 3.95
C PHE A 92 2.34 -11.89 3.92
N ASP A 93 2.58 -12.57 2.81
CA ASP A 93 3.82 -13.32 2.62
C ASP A 93 4.98 -12.33 2.37
N TYR A 94 4.73 -11.30 1.56
CA TYR A 94 5.70 -10.27 1.23
C TYR A 94 5.14 -8.86 1.43
N CYS A 95 5.95 -7.95 1.98
CA CYS A 95 5.77 -6.51 1.88
C CYS A 95 6.85 -5.92 0.96
N ILE A 96 6.45 -5.27 -0.13
CA ILE A 96 7.35 -4.53 -1.02
C ILE A 96 7.19 -3.05 -0.70
N VAL A 97 8.29 -2.36 -0.44
CA VAL A 97 8.30 -0.91 -0.23
C VAL A 97 9.06 -0.26 -1.37
N ASP A 98 8.36 0.50 -2.20
CA ASP A 98 8.97 1.31 -3.25
C ASP A 98 9.32 2.71 -2.71
N GLU A 99 10.41 3.28 -3.21
CA GLU A 99 11.01 4.53 -2.71
C GLU A 99 11.35 4.48 -1.21
N ALA A 100 11.82 3.32 -0.74
CA ALA A 100 12.09 3.05 0.68
C ALA A 100 13.14 4.01 1.28
N SER A 101 14.10 4.48 0.49
CA SER A 101 15.12 5.45 0.94
C SER A 101 14.54 6.84 1.23
N MET A 102 13.31 7.15 0.78
CA MET A 102 12.62 8.42 1.00
C MET A 102 11.55 8.35 2.12
N VAL A 103 11.46 7.22 2.83
CA VAL A 103 10.51 7.00 3.94
C VAL A 103 11.25 6.98 5.27
N LEU A 104 10.69 7.64 6.28
CA LEU A 104 11.21 7.55 7.66
C LEU A 104 10.98 6.14 8.22
N GLU A 105 11.96 5.57 8.91
CA GLU A 105 11.86 4.25 9.54
C GLU A 105 10.55 4.04 10.34
N PRO A 106 10.13 4.95 11.27
CA PRO A 106 8.89 4.76 12.03
C PRO A 106 7.63 4.72 11.16
N VAL A 107 7.67 5.26 9.94
CA VAL A 107 6.56 5.23 8.98
C VAL A 107 6.51 3.90 8.23
N VAL A 108 7.66 3.26 7.97
CA VAL A 108 7.72 2.00 7.22
C VAL A 108 7.47 0.78 8.11
N LEU A 109 7.89 0.83 9.38
CA LEU A 109 7.82 -0.30 10.31
C LEU A 109 6.44 -0.99 10.38
N PRO A 110 5.30 -0.26 10.44
CA PRO A 110 3.99 -0.91 10.45
C PRO A 110 3.70 -1.76 9.19
N SER A 111 4.17 -1.31 8.02
CA SER A 111 4.04 -2.05 6.75
C SER A 111 4.88 -3.33 6.76
N LEU A 112 6.08 -3.28 7.34
CA LEU A 112 6.95 -4.45 7.46
C LEU A 112 6.37 -5.46 8.45
N ALA A 113 5.79 -4.98 9.56
CA ALA A 113 5.25 -5.82 10.63
C ALA A 113 4.04 -6.67 10.20
N VAL A 114 3.34 -6.29 9.12
CA VAL A 114 2.20 -7.03 8.57
C VAL A 114 2.60 -8.07 7.53
N ALA A 115 3.90 -8.34 7.33
CA ALA A 115 4.39 -9.35 6.40
C ALA A 115 5.42 -10.30 7.02
N SER A 116 5.60 -11.47 6.40
CA SER A 116 6.59 -12.48 6.83
C SER A 116 7.98 -12.20 6.26
N CYS A 117 8.04 -11.65 5.05
CA CYS A 117 9.25 -11.21 4.38
C CYS A 117 9.01 -9.80 3.81
N PHE A 118 10.07 -9.01 3.64
CA PHE A 118 9.96 -7.71 3.01
C PHE A 118 11.09 -7.45 2.02
N VAL A 119 10.81 -6.61 1.03
CA VAL A 119 11.74 -6.14 0.02
C VAL A 119 11.68 -4.61 0.01
N LEU A 120 12.83 -3.98 0.28
CA LEU A 120 12.97 -2.53 0.22
C LEU A 120 13.62 -2.16 -1.10
N VAL A 121 12.94 -1.34 -1.90
CA VAL A 121 13.44 -0.81 -3.17
C VAL A 121 13.62 0.69 -3.02
N GLY A 122 14.81 1.19 -3.28
CA GLY A 122 15.13 2.61 -3.20
C GLY A 122 16.57 2.85 -3.63
N ASP A 123 16.92 4.12 -3.76
CA ASP A 123 18.28 4.56 -4.06
C ASP A 123 18.85 5.30 -2.86
N ALA A 124 19.87 4.71 -2.23
CA ALA A 124 20.54 5.26 -1.05
C ALA A 124 21.42 6.48 -1.38
N HIS A 125 21.72 6.73 -2.66
CA HIS A 125 22.48 7.89 -3.11
C HIS A 125 21.59 9.07 -3.53
N GLN A 126 20.28 8.89 -3.54
CA GLN A 126 19.30 9.96 -3.78
C GLN A 126 18.90 10.66 -2.47
N LEU A 127 17.90 11.54 -2.55
CA LEU A 127 17.44 12.35 -1.43
C LEU A 127 16.95 11.47 -0.27
N THR A 128 17.38 11.81 0.94
CA THR A 128 16.84 11.26 2.18
C THR A 128 15.47 11.88 2.49
N PRO A 129 14.69 11.29 3.42
CA PRO A 129 13.42 11.86 3.85
C PRO A 129 13.64 13.30 4.37
N LEU A 130 12.73 14.22 4.01
CA LEU A 130 12.82 15.61 4.44
C LEU A 130 12.45 15.72 5.92
N VAL A 131 13.40 16.13 6.75
CA VAL A 131 13.18 16.44 8.17
C VAL A 131 13.37 17.94 8.39
N GLN A 132 12.30 18.64 8.82
CA GLN A 132 12.34 20.09 9.01
C GLN A 132 13.33 20.52 10.11
N ASN A 133 13.37 19.77 11.21
CA ASN A 133 14.27 20.05 12.32
C ASN A 133 15.58 19.28 12.14
N ARG A 134 16.68 20.01 11.88
CA ARG A 134 18.01 19.41 11.70
C ARG A 134 18.46 18.56 12.89
N LYS A 135 18.06 18.88 14.12
CA LYS A 135 18.42 18.07 15.30
C LYS A 135 17.76 16.68 15.27
N CYS A 136 16.60 16.57 14.62
CA CYS A 136 15.86 15.32 14.50
C CYS A 136 16.31 14.48 13.29
N ALA A 137 17.01 15.08 12.32
CA ALA A 137 17.50 14.38 11.12
C ALA A 137 18.59 13.35 11.40
N LEU A 138 19.21 13.38 12.60
CA LEU A 138 20.24 12.44 13.04
C LEU A 138 19.67 11.20 13.73
N VAL A 139 18.35 11.18 13.99
CA VAL A 139 17.66 10.15 14.80
C VAL A 139 16.65 9.35 13.98
N THR A 140 16.67 9.55 12.67
CA THR A 140 15.83 8.93 11.64
C THR A 140 16.68 8.08 10.73
#